data_AF-A0A3D5AY10-F1
#
_entry.id   AF-A0A3D5AY10-F1
#
_cell.length_a   1.000
_cell.length_b   1.000
_cell.length_c   1.000
_cell.angle_alpha   90.00
_cell.angle_beta   90.00
_cell.angle_gamma   90.00
#
_symmetry.space_group_name_H-M   'P 1'
#
loop_
_entity.id
_entity.type
_entity.pdbx_description
1 polymer ?
#
loop_
_entity_poly.entity_id
_entity_poly.type
_entity_poly.pdbx_seq_one_letter_code
_entity_poly.pdbx_strand_id
1 'polypeptide(L)'
;MTYSRISTAVSGVGIVVLLAVIALTGCNRNTEPVSNAPLVTTGESAEYPMAASAPESAANPTSGLKVVVSLSPAVASKAAPNDVVFIFARAAQGPRMPLAIVQKQVKDLPATIVLDDNHSMSQEMKLSSVPEVVVVARVSKSGMAGAQAGDLEGMSQPLKRGTQSVNISIAKVVTGK
;
A
#
# COMPACT_ATOMS: atom_id res chain seq x y z
N MET A 1 37.44 -6.12 19.21
CA MET A 1 36.72 -7.35 19.58
C MET A 1 35.67 -7.66 18.51
N THR A 2 35.90 -8.71 17.74
CA THR A 2 35.04 -9.22 16.66
C THR A 2 34.21 -10.37 17.22
N TYR A 3 32.89 -10.44 16.98
CA TYR A 3 32.16 -11.71 17.04
C TYR A 3 31.06 -11.76 15.98
N SER A 4 31.38 -12.49 14.92
CA SER A 4 30.47 -13.04 13.93
C SER A 4 29.78 -14.26 14.53
N ARG A 5 28.46 -14.39 14.35
CA ARG A 5 27.71 -15.63 14.61
C ARG A 5 26.87 -15.94 13.37
N ILE A 6 27.35 -16.94 12.64
CA ILE A 6 26.69 -17.62 11.53
C ILE A 6 25.78 -18.68 12.15
N SER A 7 24.50 -18.72 11.78
CA SER A 7 23.62 -19.86 12.09
C SER A 7 23.10 -20.47 10.79
N THR A 8 23.71 -21.60 10.46
CA THR A 8 23.28 -22.57 9.46
C THR A 8 22.37 -23.59 10.15
N ALA A 9 21.21 -23.89 9.58
CA ALA A 9 20.47 -25.11 9.87
C ALA A 9 19.81 -25.63 8.58
N VAL A 10 19.97 -26.93 8.38
CA VAL A 10 19.75 -27.71 7.17
C VAL A 10 18.67 -28.74 7.48
N SER A 11 18.03 -29.26 6.43
CA SER A 11 17.49 -30.63 6.34
C SER A 11 16.00 -30.84 6.67
N GLY A 12 15.29 -31.39 5.69
CA GLY A 12 13.91 -31.87 5.86
C GLY A 12 13.20 -32.19 4.54
N VAL A 13 13.82 -32.98 3.66
CA VAL A 13 13.18 -33.55 2.46
C VAL A 13 12.33 -34.75 2.88
N GLY A 14 11.03 -34.70 2.62
CA GLY A 14 10.10 -35.82 2.80
C GLY A 14 9.31 -36.06 1.52
N ILE A 15 9.80 -36.96 0.68
CA ILE A 15 9.11 -37.52 -0.49
C ILE A 15 8.40 -38.79 -0.06
N VAL A 16 7.10 -38.92 -0.33
CA VAL A 16 6.46 -40.25 -0.41
C VAL A 16 5.44 -40.27 -1.56
N VAL A 17 5.63 -41.28 -2.38
CA VAL A 17 5.01 -41.66 -3.66
C VAL A 17 3.68 -42.38 -3.44
N LEU A 18 2.69 -42.22 -4.33
CA LEU A 18 1.88 -43.36 -4.79
C LEU A 18 1.13 -43.13 -6.12
N LEU A 19 1.08 -44.20 -6.92
CA LEU A 19 0.64 -44.36 -8.31
C LEU A 19 -0.88 -44.61 -8.47
N ALA A 20 -1.40 -44.38 -9.70
CA ALA A 20 -2.30 -45.26 -10.51
C ALA A 20 -3.04 -44.44 -11.60
N VAL A 21 -2.66 -44.40 -12.90
CA VAL A 21 -2.95 -45.27 -14.09
C VAL A 21 -4.44 -45.58 -14.43
N ILE A 22 -4.77 -45.43 -15.74
CA ILE A 22 -5.82 -46.08 -16.59
C ILE A 22 -7.16 -45.29 -16.72
N ALA A 23 -7.90 -45.15 -17.85
CA ALA A 23 -7.75 -45.06 -19.32
C ALA A 23 -9.19 -44.97 -19.93
N LEU A 24 -9.31 -44.55 -21.20
CA LEU A 24 -10.39 -44.84 -22.21
C LEU A 24 -11.59 -43.87 -22.40
N THR A 25 -11.52 -43.12 -23.51
CA THR A 25 -12.44 -43.13 -24.68
C THR A 25 -13.96 -42.97 -24.51
N GLY A 26 -14.54 -41.92 -25.11
CA GLY A 26 -15.92 -41.94 -25.62
C GLY A 26 -16.59 -40.57 -25.89
N CYS A 27 -16.77 -40.20 -27.17
CA CYS A 27 -17.44 -38.98 -27.66
C CYS A 27 -18.97 -38.96 -27.46
N ASN A 28 -19.61 -37.78 -27.25
CA ASN A 28 -20.89 -37.47 -27.92
C ASN A 28 -21.22 -35.96 -28.00
N ARG A 29 -21.95 -35.62 -29.06
CA ARG A 29 -22.20 -34.32 -29.70
C ARG A 29 -23.49 -33.63 -29.22
N ASN A 30 -23.44 -32.28 -29.21
CA ASN A 30 -24.54 -31.32 -29.47
C ASN A 30 -25.53 -30.96 -28.33
N THR A 31 -25.66 -29.65 -28.04
CA THR A 31 -26.86 -28.79 -28.25
C THR A 31 -26.91 -27.66 -27.19
N GLU A 32 -26.70 -26.41 -27.62
CA GLU A 32 -27.10 -25.18 -26.91
C GLU A 32 -28.60 -24.90 -27.19
N PRO A 33 -29.29 -23.90 -26.60
CA PRO A 33 -29.00 -23.05 -25.43
C PRO A 33 -30.22 -22.97 -24.46
N VAL A 34 -30.05 -22.53 -23.20
CA VAL A 34 -30.99 -21.60 -22.53
C VAL A 34 -30.52 -21.24 -21.10
N SER A 35 -30.61 -19.94 -20.81
CA SER A 35 -31.11 -19.36 -19.57
C SER A 35 -30.26 -19.37 -18.29
N ASN A 36 -29.65 -18.21 -18.05
CA ASN A 36 -29.65 -17.45 -16.79
C ASN A 36 -29.35 -18.18 -15.46
N ALA A 37 -28.16 -17.84 -14.95
CA ALA A 37 -27.87 -17.58 -13.53
C ALA A 37 -27.87 -18.80 -12.59
N PRO A 38 -27.45 -18.62 -11.33
CA PRO A 38 -26.06 -18.77 -10.95
C PRO A 38 -25.93 -19.85 -9.88
N LEU A 39 -24.69 -20.17 -9.51
CA LEU A 39 -24.23 -20.57 -8.17
C LEU A 39 -23.22 -21.71 -8.24
N VAL A 40 -22.09 -21.39 -7.63
CA VAL A 40 -21.24 -22.24 -6.79
C VAL A 40 -20.44 -23.37 -7.43
N THR A 41 -19.25 -23.46 -6.85
CA THR A 41 -18.54 -24.67 -6.48
C THR A 41 -17.47 -25.15 -7.45
N THR A 42 -16.23 -24.95 -6.98
CA THR A 42 -15.27 -26.02 -6.71
C THR A 42 -14.94 -26.98 -7.85
N GLY A 43 -13.71 -26.84 -8.35
CA GLY A 43 -12.80 -27.97 -8.39
C GLY A 43 -12.28 -28.42 -9.76
N GLU A 44 -10.95 -28.30 -9.89
CA GLU A 44 -10.03 -29.27 -10.49
C GLU A 44 -9.76 -29.29 -12.02
N SER A 45 -8.48 -29.03 -12.36
CA SER A 45 -7.56 -29.61 -13.37
C SER A 45 -8.14 -30.25 -14.65
N ALA A 46 -7.62 -30.04 -15.86
CA ALA A 46 -6.23 -29.80 -16.28
C ALA A 46 -6.17 -29.29 -17.74
N GLU A 47 -4.93 -29.13 -18.24
CA GLU A 47 -4.48 -29.11 -19.64
C GLU A 47 -4.11 -27.72 -20.23
N TYR A 48 -2.80 -27.49 -20.23
CA TYR A 48 -2.10 -26.42 -20.91
C TYR A 48 -2.20 -26.61 -22.42
N PRO A 49 -2.43 -25.53 -23.19
CA PRO A 49 -1.35 -25.19 -24.09
C PRO A 49 -1.10 -23.68 -24.21
N MET A 50 0.15 -23.40 -24.56
CA MET A 50 0.60 -22.19 -25.26
C MET A 50 0.58 -20.88 -24.48
N ALA A 51 1.80 -20.41 -24.23
CA ALA A 51 2.24 -19.07 -24.60
C ALA A 51 1.27 -17.94 -24.22
N ALA A 52 1.06 -17.75 -22.93
CA ALA A 52 0.99 -16.40 -22.43
C ALA A 52 2.42 -16.00 -22.11
N SER A 53 3.05 -15.26 -23.03
CA SER A 53 3.99 -14.23 -22.62
C SER A 53 3.42 -13.64 -21.35
N ALA A 54 4.07 -13.82 -20.21
CA ALA A 54 3.88 -12.83 -19.19
C ALA A 54 4.22 -11.53 -19.93
N PRO A 55 3.30 -10.58 -20.13
CA PRO A 55 3.79 -9.26 -19.85
C PRO A 55 4.28 -9.44 -18.42
N GLU A 56 5.61 -9.47 -18.27
CA GLU A 56 6.21 -8.50 -17.39
C GLU A 56 5.24 -7.33 -17.38
N SER A 57 4.34 -7.32 -16.41
CA SER A 57 3.83 -6.08 -15.93
C SER A 57 5.09 -5.50 -15.29
N ALA A 58 5.97 -4.96 -16.14
CA ALA A 58 6.11 -3.53 -16.21
C ALA A 58 4.74 -2.91 -15.90
N ALA A 59 4.38 -2.99 -14.61
CA ALA A 59 4.02 -1.83 -13.87
C ALA A 59 4.98 -0.76 -14.39
N ASN A 60 4.55 -0.09 -15.45
CA ASN A 60 4.63 1.36 -15.53
C ASN A 60 4.60 1.77 -14.08
N PRO A 61 5.72 2.24 -13.49
CA PRO A 61 5.77 2.46 -12.07
C PRO A 61 4.63 3.42 -11.79
N THR A 62 3.50 2.87 -11.35
CA THR A 62 2.39 3.64 -10.82
C THR A 62 3.11 4.40 -9.74
N SER A 63 3.19 5.72 -9.92
CA SER A 63 4.17 6.57 -9.25
C SER A 63 3.78 6.65 -7.77
N GLY A 64 4.06 5.56 -7.07
CA GLY A 64 3.67 5.27 -5.72
C GLY A 64 4.81 5.74 -4.83
N LEU A 65 4.54 6.78 -4.06
CA LEU A 65 5.45 7.31 -3.09
C LEU A 65 5.35 6.49 -1.80
N LYS A 66 6.40 5.74 -1.46
CA LYS A 66 6.48 5.05 -0.17
C LYS A 66 6.72 6.06 0.95
N VAL A 67 5.75 6.26 1.82
CA VAL A 67 5.86 7.14 2.98
C VAL A 67 6.03 6.29 4.23
N VAL A 68 7.13 6.50 4.94
CA VAL A 68 7.35 5.93 6.26
C VAL A 68 7.08 7.02 7.28
N VAL A 69 6.07 6.82 8.13
CA VAL A 69 5.71 7.78 9.16
C VAL A 69 6.11 7.26 10.53
N SER A 70 6.76 8.10 11.32
CA SER A 70 7.19 7.80 12.67
C SER A 70 6.84 8.94 13.62
N LEU A 71 6.59 8.60 14.88
CA LEU A 71 6.31 9.58 15.93
C LEU A 71 7.59 9.89 16.70
N SER A 72 7.95 11.17 16.80
CA SER A 72 9.11 11.56 17.61
C SER A 72 8.79 11.45 19.11
N PRO A 73 9.77 11.04 19.93
CA PRO A 73 9.59 10.95 21.38
C PRO A 73 9.24 12.30 22.03
N ALA A 74 9.67 13.42 21.43
CA ALA A 74 9.37 14.78 21.90
C ALA A 74 7.86 15.10 21.96
N VAL A 75 7.06 14.48 21.10
CA VAL A 75 5.61 14.71 21.03
C VAL A 75 4.79 13.44 21.32
N ALA A 76 5.44 12.31 21.55
CA ALA A 76 4.78 11.04 21.85
C ALA A 76 3.88 11.13 23.09
N SER A 77 4.29 11.85 24.13
CA SER A 77 3.47 12.09 25.33
C SER A 77 2.21 12.94 25.08
N LYS A 78 2.11 13.60 23.92
CA LYS A 78 0.96 14.41 23.52
C LYS A 78 0.01 13.68 22.58
N ALA A 79 0.40 12.52 22.06
CA ALA A 79 -0.42 11.68 21.20
C ALA A 79 -1.07 10.55 22.02
N ALA A 80 -2.36 10.29 21.79
CA ALA A 80 -3.03 9.10 22.27
C ALA A 80 -2.94 7.98 21.22
N PRO A 81 -2.87 6.71 21.60
CA PRO A 81 -2.80 5.58 20.66
C PRO A 81 -4.03 5.46 19.75
N ASN A 82 -5.18 6.00 20.18
CA ASN A 82 -6.43 6.05 19.42
C ASN A 82 -6.56 7.28 18.51
N ASP A 83 -5.62 8.24 18.58
CA ASP A 83 -5.66 9.42 17.71
C ASP A 83 -5.45 9.01 16.24
N VAL A 84 -6.08 9.79 15.34
CA VAL A 84 -6.01 9.54 13.91
C VAL A 84 -4.84 10.30 13.31
N VAL A 85 -4.00 9.59 12.58
CA VAL A 85 -2.89 10.11 11.80
C VAL A 85 -3.38 10.29 10.37
N PHE A 86 -3.49 11.53 9.91
CA PHE A 86 -3.78 11.90 8.54
C PHE A 86 -2.46 12.07 7.78
N ILE A 87 -2.17 11.16 6.87
CA ILE A 87 -1.04 11.25 5.96
C ILE A 87 -1.58 11.69 4.61
N PHE A 88 -1.19 12.87 4.16
CA PHE A 88 -1.62 13.40 2.88
C PHE A 88 -0.47 14.01 2.09
N ALA A 89 -0.57 13.94 0.78
CA ALA A 89 0.32 14.66 -0.11
C ALA A 89 -0.40 15.86 -0.70
N ARG A 90 0.29 16.99 -0.79
CA ARG A 90 -0.18 18.20 -1.48
C ARG A 90 0.88 18.68 -2.45
N ALA A 91 0.49 19.50 -3.42
CA ALA A 91 1.45 20.19 -4.26
C ALA A 91 2.31 21.15 -3.42
N ALA A 92 3.62 21.23 -3.69
CA ALA A 92 4.50 22.22 -3.05
C ALA A 92 4.10 23.66 -3.43
N GLN A 93 3.66 23.83 -4.69
CA GLN A 93 3.09 25.05 -5.23
C GLN A 93 1.72 24.72 -5.84
N GLY A 94 0.68 25.46 -5.48
CA GLY A 94 -0.67 25.22 -5.98
C GLY A 94 -1.74 25.30 -4.90
N PRO A 95 -2.98 24.86 -5.19
CA PRO A 95 -4.09 24.93 -4.26
C PRO A 95 -3.80 24.15 -2.97
N ARG A 96 -4.26 24.66 -1.83
CA ARG A 96 -4.04 24.05 -0.49
C ARG A 96 -4.81 22.74 -0.28
N MET A 97 -5.50 22.24 -1.30
CA MET A 97 -6.24 20.99 -1.25
C MET A 97 -5.27 19.80 -1.33
N PRO A 98 -5.45 18.75 -0.51
CA PRO A 98 -4.65 17.54 -0.59
C PRO A 98 -4.96 16.76 -1.86
N LEU A 99 -3.94 16.16 -2.46
CA LEU A 99 -4.04 15.31 -3.65
C LEU A 99 -4.48 13.90 -3.29
N ALA A 100 -3.89 13.36 -2.23
CA ALA A 100 -4.16 12.02 -1.71
C ALA A 100 -4.17 12.08 -0.18
N ILE A 101 -5.06 11.31 0.44
CA ILE A 101 -5.20 11.24 1.90
C ILE A 101 -5.36 9.80 2.37
N VAL A 102 -4.60 9.45 3.38
CA VAL A 102 -4.63 8.14 4.05
C VAL A 102 -4.77 8.39 5.54
N GLN A 103 -5.65 7.63 6.18
CA GLN A 103 -5.86 7.69 7.61
C GLN A 103 -5.26 6.45 8.27
N LYS A 104 -4.48 6.67 9.32
CA LYS A 104 -3.89 5.65 10.18
C LYS A 104 -4.16 6.00 11.64
N GLN A 105 -3.77 5.12 12.55
CA GLN A 105 -3.86 5.37 13.99
C GLN A 105 -2.46 5.49 14.58
N VAL A 106 -2.31 6.25 15.66
CA VAL A 106 -1.01 6.43 16.32
C VAL A 106 -0.44 5.09 16.80
N LYS A 107 -1.29 4.17 17.24
CA LYS A 107 -0.88 2.81 17.64
C LYS A 107 -0.26 1.97 16.51
N ASP A 108 -0.48 2.35 15.25
CA ASP A 108 0.05 1.67 14.05
C ASP A 108 1.45 2.19 13.69
N LEU A 109 1.93 3.25 14.36
CA LEU A 109 3.23 3.84 14.09
C LEU A 109 4.37 3.03 14.75
N PRO A 110 5.51 2.84 14.05
CA PRO A 110 5.84 3.36 12.73
C PRO A 110 5.12 2.63 11.59
N ALA A 111 4.44 3.39 10.72
CA ALA A 111 3.66 2.85 9.61
C ALA A 111 4.33 3.14 8.28
N THR A 112 4.35 2.14 7.39
CA THR A 112 4.78 2.32 5.99
C THR A 112 3.56 2.21 5.10
N ILE A 113 3.34 3.24 4.30
CA ILE A 113 2.19 3.34 3.40
C ILE A 113 2.66 3.80 2.02
N VAL A 114 1.93 3.42 0.98
CA VAL A 114 2.23 3.85 -0.39
C VAL A 114 1.16 4.86 -0.78
N LEU A 115 1.57 6.08 -1.12
CA LEU A 115 0.70 7.09 -1.72
C LEU A 115 0.83 6.99 -3.22
N ASP A 116 -0.24 6.56 -3.86
CA ASP A 116 -0.36 6.43 -5.30
C ASP A 116 -1.67 7.09 -5.79
N ASP A 117 -1.86 7.14 -7.10
CA ASP A 117 -2.99 7.82 -7.72
C ASP A 117 -4.36 7.17 -7.38
N ASN A 118 -4.40 5.96 -6.83
CA ASN A 118 -5.63 5.31 -6.35
C ASN A 118 -6.14 5.91 -5.03
N HIS A 119 -5.26 6.61 -4.31
CA HIS A 119 -5.62 7.36 -3.10
C HIS A 119 -6.00 8.82 -3.41
N SER A 120 -6.02 9.20 -4.70
CA SER A 120 -6.42 10.54 -5.12
C SER A 120 -7.93 10.73 -5.12
N MET A 121 -8.40 11.87 -4.61
CA MET A 121 -9.84 12.20 -4.57
C MET A 121 -10.42 12.59 -5.94
N SER A 122 -9.58 12.91 -6.93
CA SER A 122 -10.04 13.30 -8.27
C SER A 122 -9.05 12.85 -9.34
N GLN A 123 -9.55 12.34 -10.46
CA GLN A 123 -8.73 11.86 -11.58
C GLN A 123 -7.92 12.97 -12.26
N GLU A 124 -8.35 14.22 -12.12
CA GLU A 124 -7.67 15.41 -12.67
C GLU A 124 -6.50 15.88 -11.79
N MET A 125 -6.49 15.53 -10.50
CA MET A 125 -5.48 15.94 -9.51
C MET A 125 -4.73 14.72 -8.93
N LYS A 126 -3.94 14.10 -9.80
CA LYS A 126 -3.09 12.94 -9.50
C LYS A 126 -1.76 13.34 -8.90
N LEU A 127 -1.19 12.47 -8.06
CA LEU A 127 0.16 12.64 -7.53
C LEU A 127 1.19 12.68 -8.67
N SER A 128 0.94 11.89 -9.72
CA SER A 128 1.75 11.82 -10.94
C SER A 128 1.71 13.11 -11.80
N SER A 129 0.66 13.94 -11.67
CA SER A 129 0.49 15.15 -12.50
C SER A 129 1.28 16.37 -11.99
N VAL A 130 1.70 16.38 -10.73
CA VAL A 130 2.25 17.58 -10.06
C VAL A 130 3.78 17.50 -9.92
N PRO A 131 4.57 18.48 -10.38
CA PRO A 131 6.05 18.42 -10.41
C PRO A 131 6.72 18.23 -9.04
N GLU A 132 6.15 18.83 -8.00
CA GLU A 132 6.66 18.76 -6.63
C GLU A 132 5.53 18.57 -5.64
N VAL A 133 5.74 17.64 -4.71
CA VAL A 133 4.77 17.28 -3.68
C VAL A 133 5.39 17.39 -2.29
N VAL A 134 4.60 17.84 -1.33
CA VAL A 134 4.95 17.86 0.08
C VAL A 134 4.05 16.87 0.80
N VAL A 135 4.64 15.91 1.49
CA VAL A 135 3.91 14.96 2.32
C VAL A 135 3.81 15.54 3.73
N VAL A 136 2.60 15.54 4.26
CA VAL A 136 2.33 16.00 5.62
C VAL A 136 1.64 14.86 6.36
N ALA A 137 2.15 14.55 7.55
CA ALA A 137 1.55 13.63 8.49
C ALA A 137 1.07 14.44 9.70
N ARG A 138 -0.23 14.43 9.96
CA ARG A 138 -0.84 15.13 11.10
C ARG A 138 -1.57 14.16 12.00
N VAL A 139 -1.30 14.22 13.30
CA VAL A 139 -2.10 13.55 14.32
C VAL A 139 -3.19 14.51 14.76
N SER A 140 -4.44 14.16 14.50
CA SER A 140 -5.60 14.92 14.97
C SER A 140 -6.34 14.18 16.06
N LYS A 141 -6.60 14.89 17.15
CA LYS A 141 -7.43 14.42 18.27
C LYS A 141 -8.92 14.55 17.98
N SER A 142 -9.28 15.56 17.19
CA SER A 142 -10.67 15.84 16.81
C SER A 142 -11.16 14.98 15.65
N GLY A 143 -10.27 14.18 15.03
CA GLY A 143 -10.58 13.38 13.84
C GLY A 143 -10.78 14.23 12.58
N MET A 144 -10.28 15.47 12.57
CA MET A 144 -10.38 16.37 11.41
C MET A 144 -9.05 16.40 10.65
N ALA A 145 -9.11 16.35 9.32
CA ALA A 145 -7.92 16.50 8.46
C ALA A 145 -7.36 17.93 8.44
N GLY A 146 -8.17 18.92 8.88
CA GLY A 146 -7.78 20.32 9.00
C GLY A 146 -6.67 20.55 10.04
N ALA A 147 -6.01 21.71 9.99
CA ALA A 147 -5.00 22.06 10.99
C ALA A 147 -5.71 22.65 12.20
N GLN A 148 -5.61 22.03 13.37
CA GLN A 148 -6.16 22.56 14.61
C GLN A 148 -5.03 22.82 15.61
N ALA A 149 -5.26 23.80 16.49
CA ALA A 149 -4.32 24.08 17.57
C ALA A 149 -4.24 22.88 18.52
N GLY A 150 -3.03 22.43 18.83
CA GLY A 150 -2.78 21.27 19.68
C GLY A 150 -2.63 19.94 18.94
N ASP A 151 -2.84 19.92 17.62
CA ASP A 151 -2.50 18.75 16.78
C ASP A 151 -0.98 18.60 16.68
N LEU A 152 -0.53 17.40 16.30
CA LEU A 152 0.89 17.13 16.04
C LEU A 152 1.10 17.02 14.53
N GLU A 153 2.20 17.54 14.03
CA GLU A 153 2.50 17.59 12.60
C GLU A 153 3.95 17.20 12.32
N GLY A 154 4.14 16.48 11.22
CA GLY A 154 5.41 16.24 10.55
C GLY A 154 5.23 16.53 9.07
N MET A 155 6.25 17.09 8.42
CA MET A 155 6.21 17.39 6.99
C MET A 155 7.54 17.07 6.34
N SER A 156 7.50 16.60 5.10
CA SER A 156 8.68 16.42 4.27
C SER A 156 9.18 17.75 3.71
N GLN A 157 10.42 17.72 3.22
CA GLN A 157 10.84 18.67 2.20
C GLN A 157 10.04 18.47 0.90
N PRO A 158 9.98 19.46 0.00
CA PRO A 158 9.42 19.29 -1.32
C PRO A 158 10.11 18.13 -2.05
N LEU A 159 9.32 17.15 -2.49
CA LEU A 159 9.78 15.98 -3.22
C LEU A 159 9.42 16.15 -4.68
N LYS A 160 10.40 15.93 -5.56
CA LYS A 160 10.14 15.90 -7.01
C LYS A 160 9.32 14.66 -7.38
N ARG A 161 8.59 14.73 -8.48
CA ARG A 161 7.97 13.54 -9.11
C ARG A 161 8.98 12.43 -9.31
N GLY A 162 8.51 11.19 -9.15
CA GLY A 162 9.35 9.99 -9.25
C GLY A 162 10.15 9.68 -7.98
N THR A 163 9.99 10.47 -6.91
CA THR A 163 10.52 10.09 -5.60
C THR A 163 9.88 8.78 -5.15
N GLN A 164 10.71 7.77 -4.90
CA GLN A 164 10.23 6.43 -4.57
C GLN A 164 9.87 6.27 -3.09
N SER A 165 10.55 7.01 -2.21
CA SER A 165 10.35 6.89 -0.77
C SER A 165 10.69 8.16 0.00
N VAL A 166 10.00 8.37 1.12
CA VAL A 166 10.24 9.47 2.06
C VAL A 166 9.98 9.00 3.50
N ASN A 167 10.82 9.46 4.44
CA ASN A 167 10.59 9.28 5.87
C ASN A 167 10.08 10.59 6.50
N ILE A 168 9.01 10.51 7.28
CA ILE A 168 8.37 11.63 7.96
C ILE A 168 8.40 11.36 9.45
N SER A 169 8.97 12.30 10.21
CA SER A 169 8.92 12.29 11.66
C SER A 169 7.96 13.37 12.15
N ILE A 170 6.95 12.96 12.91
CA ILE A 170 5.99 13.86 13.55
C ILE A 170 6.65 14.40 14.82
N ALA A 171 7.03 15.68 14.82
CA ALA A 171 7.79 16.30 15.91
C ALA A 171 7.32 17.70 16.30
N LYS A 172 6.45 18.32 15.49
CA LYS A 172 5.98 19.69 15.71
C LYS A 172 4.59 19.68 16.33
N VAL A 173 4.34 20.57 17.29
CA VAL A 173 2.99 20.88 17.76
C VAL A 173 2.42 22.03 16.93
N VAL A 174 1.24 21.85 16.36
CA VAL A 174 0.51 22.89 15.62
C VAL A 174 0.01 23.90 16.64
N THR A 175 0.63 25.08 16.66
CA THR A 175 0.13 26.23 17.40
C THR A 175 -0.69 27.03 16.39
N GLY A 176 -2.02 27.10 16.56
CA GLY A 176 -2.90 27.80 15.63
C GLY A 176 -2.49 29.27 15.42
N LYS A 177 -2.91 29.85 14.30
CA LYS A 177 -2.90 31.31 14.10
C LYS A 177 -4.32 31.84 14.17
#